data_AF-Q116J4-F1
#
_entry.id   AF-Q116J4-F1
#
_cell.length_a   1.000
_cell.length_b   1.000
_cell.length_c   1.000
_cell.angle_alpha   90.00
_cell.angle_beta   90.00
_cell.angle_gamma   90.00
#
_symmetry.space_group_name_H-M   'P 1'
#
loop_
_entity.id
_entity.type
_entity.pdbx_description
1 polymer ?
#
loop_
_entity_poly.entity_id
_entity_poly.type
_entity_poly.pdbx_seq_one_letter_code
_entity_poly.pdbx_strand_id
1 'polypeptide(L)'
;MFTIDIIVKYTPVPFSIQRKSAEDAESTYEQIVESIRSGNPQILELTCEKIPEKKIAVVMSEVSGVQISQKSGAAATGRPPGFVTVAQ
;
A
#
# COMPACT_ATOMS: atom_id res chain seq x y z
N MET A 1 -10.33 -0.89 -8.78
CA MET A 1 -9.79 -1.48 -7.55
C MET A 1 -8.53 -0.73 -7.19
N PHE A 2 -8.36 -0.46 -5.90
CA PHE A 2 -7.28 0.34 -5.38
C PHE A 2 -6.23 -0.58 -4.77
N THR A 3 -4.96 -0.31 -5.06
CA THR A 3 -3.81 -1.02 -4.52
C THR A 3 -3.09 -0.07 -3.57
N ILE A 4 -2.81 -0.54 -2.35
CA ILE A 4 -1.97 0.14 -1.38
C ILE A 4 -0.66 -0.62 -1.33
N ASP A 5 0.43 0.03 -1.73
CA ASP A 5 1.79 -0.49 -1.71
C ASP A 5 2.52 0.07 -0.48
N ILE A 6 3.07 -0.84 0.32
CA ILE A 6 3.80 -0.55 1.55
C ILE A 6 5.26 -0.87 1.30
N ILE A 7 6.09 0.17 1.32
CA ILE A 7 7.53 0.06 1.05
C ILE A 7 8.23 -0.15 2.38
N VAL A 8 8.84 -1.32 2.54
CA VAL A 8 9.53 -1.71 3.77
C VAL A 8 11.04 -1.69 3.53
N LYS A 9 11.79 -1.14 4.49
CA LYS A 9 13.25 -1.10 4.46
C LYS A 9 13.81 -2.50 4.24
N TYR A 10 14.90 -2.56 3.48
CA TYR A 10 15.63 -3.81 3.18
C TYR A 10 14.78 -4.92 2.54
N THR A 11 13.58 -4.61 2.06
CA THR A 11 12.69 -5.55 1.39
C THR A 11 12.70 -5.25 -0.11
N PRO A 12 12.95 -6.25 -0.98
CA PRO A 12 13.17 -6.02 -2.41
C PRO A 12 11.91 -5.61 -3.17
N VAL A 13 10.72 -5.91 -2.64
CA VAL A 13 9.43 -5.60 -3.24
C VAL A 13 8.49 -5.03 -2.19
N PRO A 14 7.62 -4.06 -2.56
CA PRO A 14 6.61 -3.57 -1.63
C PRO A 14 5.59 -4.67 -1.31
N PHE A 15 4.98 -4.57 -0.14
CA PHE A 15 3.78 -5.34 0.16
C PHE A 15 2.56 -4.63 -0.43
N SER A 16 1.77 -5.35 -1.23
CA SER A 16 0.56 -4.80 -1.83
C SER A 16 -0.68 -5.43 -1.22
N ILE A 17 -1.62 -4.59 -0.77
CA ILE A 17 -3.00 -4.98 -0.45
C ILE A 17 -3.96 -4.25 -1.36
N GLN A 18 -5.19 -4.75 -1.48
CA GLN A 18 -6.16 -4.17 -2.38
C GLN A 18 -7.53 -4.03 -1.72
N ARG A 19 -8.20 -2.93 -2.06
CA ARG A 19 -9.54 -2.54 -1.62
C ARG A 19 -10.42 -2.24 -2.83
N LYS A 20 -11.71 -2.56 -2.72
CA LYS A 20 -12.69 -2.38 -3.79
C LYS A 20 -13.10 -0.92 -3.92
N SER A 21 -13.38 -0.25 -2.81
CA SER A 21 -13.81 1.15 -2.77
C SER A 21 -12.62 2.11 -2.62
N ALA A 22 -12.82 3.37 -3.02
CA ALA A 22 -11.83 4.42 -2.82
C ALA A 22 -11.72 4.82 -1.35
N GLU A 23 -12.86 4.89 -0.66
CA GLU A 23 -12.97 5.24 0.76
C GLU A 23 -12.21 4.25 1.65
N ASP A 24 -12.41 2.95 1.48
CA ASP A 24 -11.69 1.92 2.26
C ASP A 24 -10.19 1.97 1.98
N ALA A 25 -9.81 2.29 0.74
CA ALA A 25 -8.42 2.40 0.34
C ALA A 25 -7.73 3.62 0.96
N GLU A 26 -8.42 4.76 0.98
CA GLU A 26 -7.96 6.01 1.58
C GLU A 26 -7.88 5.88 3.11
N SER A 27 -8.90 5.33 3.75
CA SER A 27 -8.90 5.03 5.19
C SER A 27 -7.74 4.11 5.58
N THR A 28 -7.48 3.06 4.78
CA THR A 28 -6.33 2.17 5.02
C THR A 28 -5.00 2.91 4.85
N TYR A 29 -4.89 3.77 3.83
CA TYR A 29 -3.69 4.58 3.59
C TYR A 29 -3.43 5.53 4.76
N GLU A 30 -4.45 6.24 5.24
CA GLU A 30 -4.36 7.17 6.38
C GLU A 30 -3.95 6.45 7.66
N GLN A 31 -4.54 5.28 7.94
CA GLN A 31 -4.17 4.45 9.09
C GLN A 31 -2.68 4.07 9.07
N ILE A 32 -2.15 3.70 7.91
CA ILE A 32 -0.72 3.38 7.75
C ILE A 32 0.13 4.63 7.99
N VAL A 33 -0.23 5.77 7.40
CA VAL A 33 0.50 7.04 7.57
C VAL A 33 0.51 7.50 9.03
N GLU A 34 -0.63 7.42 9.71
CA GLU A 34 -0.74 7.76 11.14
C GLU A 34 0.14 6.85 12.00
N SER A 35 0.12 5.55 11.73
CA SER A 35 0.95 4.58 12.43
C SER A 35 2.45 4.87 12.26
N ILE A 36 2.88 5.23 11.04
CA ILE A 36 4.27 5.65 10.78
C ILE A 36 4.59 6.95 11.54
N ARG A 37 3.69 7.94 11.51
CA ARG A 37 3.88 9.23 12.20
C ARG A 37 3.98 9.09 13.72
N SER A 38 3.29 8.11 14.30
CA SER A 38 3.32 7.87 15.74
C SER A 38 4.73 7.59 16.27
N GLY A 39 5.65 7.10 15.42
CA GLY A 39 7.02 6.74 15.79
C GLY A 39 7.13 5.53 16.72
N ASN A 40 6.00 4.99 17.20
CA ASN A 40 5.97 3.85 18.09
C ASN A 40 6.15 2.55 17.29
N PRO A 41 7.07 1.66 17.70
CA PRO A 41 7.15 0.33 17.13
C PRO A 41 5.83 -0.41 17.39
N GLN A 42 5.03 -0.53 16.33
CA GLN A 42 3.77 -1.26 16.34
C GLN A 42 3.70 -2.19 15.13
N ILE A 43 2.91 -3.24 15.27
CA ILE A 43 2.62 -4.17 14.17
C ILE A 43 1.23 -3.82 13.66
N LEU A 44 1.12 -3.51 12.37
CA LEU A 44 -0.18 -3.36 11.71
C LEU A 44 -0.49 -4.61 10.89
N GLU A 45 -1.63 -5.23 11.18
CA GLU A 45 -2.16 -6.36 10.41
C GLU A 45 -3.12 -5.86 9.34
N LEU A 46 -2.96 -6.37 8.11
CA LEU A 46 -3.75 -5.97 6.96
C LEU A 46 -4.23 -7.19 6.17
N THR A 47 -5.49 -7.14 5.74
CA THR A 47 -6.11 -8.11 4.83
C THR A 47 -6.14 -7.59 3.39
N CYS A 48 -6.33 -8.48 2.42
CA CYS A 48 -6.51 -8.11 1.01
C CYS A 48 -7.86 -8.60 0.51
N GLU A 49 -8.71 -7.71 0.00
CA GLU A 49 -10.04 -8.10 -0.48
C GLU A 49 -10.00 -8.99 -1.74
N LYS A 50 -8.94 -8.87 -2.53
CA LYS A 50 -8.76 -9.73 -3.72
C LYS A 50 -8.39 -11.17 -3.36
N ILE A 51 -7.69 -11.34 -2.23
CA ILE A 51 -7.18 -12.64 -1.78
C ILE A 51 -7.51 -12.75 -0.29
N PRO A 52 -8.77 -13.05 0.07
CA PRO A 52 -9.26 -13.01 1.45
C PRO A 52 -8.51 -13.95 2.40
N GLU A 53 -7.92 -15.02 1.88
CA GLU A 53 -7.16 -16.00 2.67
C GLU A 53 -5.75 -15.50 3.03
N LYS A 54 -5.32 -14.37 2.46
CA LYS A 54 -4.00 -13.79 2.69
C LYS A 54 -4.08 -12.56 3.59
N LYS A 55 -3.32 -12.62 4.68
CA LYS A 55 -3.05 -11.50 5.58
C LYS A 55 -1.57 -11.20 5.63
N ILE A 56 -1.23 -9.95 5.91
CA ILE A 56 0.15 -9.51 6.14
C ILE A 56 0.22 -8.76 7.47
N ALA A 57 1.39 -8.80 8.10
CA ALA A 57 1.72 -8.00 9.27
C ALA A 57 2.98 -7.20 8.95
N VAL A 58 2.98 -5.91 9.26
CA VAL A 58 4.10 -5.02 8.98
C VAL A 58 4.52 -4.29 10.24
N VAL A 59 5.82 -4.29 10.53
CA VAL A 59 6.40 -3.49 11.62
C VAL A 59 6.51 -2.05 11.12
N MET A 60 5.78 -1.13 11.74
CA MET A 60 5.61 0.24 11.22
C MET A 60 6.90 1.08 11.29
N SER A 61 7.83 0.76 12.20
CA SER A 61 9.17 1.39 12.24
C SER A 61 10.02 1.07 11.00
N GLU A 62 9.69 0.00 10.28
CA GLU A 62 10.42 -0.47 9.11
C GLU A 62 9.79 0.02 7.80
N VAL A 63 8.66 0.72 7.85
CA VAL A 63 8.02 1.28 6.65
C VAL A 63 8.71 2.58 6.27
N SER A 64 9.18 2.68 5.03
CA SER A 64 9.82 3.88 4.47
C SER A 64 8.87 4.73 3.62
N GLY A 65 7.75 4.16 3.18
CA GLY A 65 6.76 4.87 2.39
C GLY A 65 5.52 4.04 2.13
N VAL A 66 4.44 4.72 1.75
CA VAL A 66 3.16 4.10 1.38
C VAL A 66 2.61 4.84 0.16
N GLN A 67 1.97 4.09 -0.75
CA GLN A 67 1.37 4.64 -1.96
C GLN A 67 0.01 4.00 -2.21
N ILE A 68 -0.99 4.80 -2.56
CA ILE A 68 -2.25 4.33 -3.11
C ILE A 68 -2.26 4.54 -4.64
N SER A 69 -2.75 3.55 -5.38
CA SER A 69 -2.94 3.66 -6.83
C SER A 69 -4.22 2.97 -7.26
N GLN A 70 -4.92 3.56 -8.23
CA GLN A 70 -6.05 2.93 -8.90
C GLN A 70 -5.56 2.35 -10.23
N LYS A 71 -5.62 1.02 -10.39
CA LYS A 71 -5.36 0.44 -11.71
C LYS A 71 -6.52 0.76 -12.64
N SER A 72 -6.35 1.76 -13.50
CA SER A 72 -7.26 2.07 -14.61
C SER A 72 -6.58 1.69 -15.92
N GLY A 73 -7.04 0.62 -16.59
CA GLY A 73 -6.62 0.30 -17.96
C GLY A 73 -5.27 -0.41 -18.11
N ALA A 74 -5.08 -1.00 -19.29
CA ALA A 74 -4.16 -2.09 -19.61
C ALA A 74 -2.67 -1.70 -19.81
N ALA A 75 -2.12 -0.78 -19.05
CA ALA A 75 -0.73 -0.33 -19.25
C ALA A 75 0.26 -1.00 -18.27
N ALA A 76 1.08 -1.88 -18.85
CA ALA A 76 2.43 -2.32 -18.50
C ALA A 76 2.76 -2.64 -17.02
N THR A 77 3.05 -3.93 -16.83
CA THR A 77 3.81 -4.48 -15.71
C THR A 77 5.02 -3.62 -15.34
N GLY A 78 5.01 -3.00 -14.15
CA GLY A 78 6.23 -2.64 -13.43
C GLY A 78 6.60 -1.16 -13.26
N ARG A 79 5.66 -0.21 -13.05
CA ARG A 79 6.04 1.14 -12.54
C ARG A 79 5.05 1.72 -11.52
N PRO A 80 5.21 1.35 -10.25
CA PRO A 80 5.44 2.31 -9.16
C PRO A 80 6.65 1.90 -8.27
N PRO A 81 7.32 2.78 -7.49
CA PRO A 81 6.76 3.91 -6.74
C PRO A 81 7.01 5.29 -7.35
N GLY A 82 6.13 6.22 -6.98
CA GLY A 82 6.16 7.62 -7.36
C GLY A 82 5.39 7.88 -8.63
N PHE A 83 4.89 9.11 -8.77
CA PHE A 83 4.22 9.54 -9.99
C PHE A 83 5.11 9.26 -11.22
N VAL A 84 4.62 8.48 -12.20
CA VAL A 84 4.36 8.97 -13.56
C VAL A 84 3.69 7.92 -14.47
N THR A 85 2.63 8.37 -15.16
CA THR A 85 2.50 8.23 -16.62
C THR A 85 1.93 9.54 -17.17
N VAL A 86 2.66 10.18 -18.09
CA VAL A 86 2.24 11.37 -18.85
C VAL A 86 1.55 10.89 -20.13
N ALA A 87 0.26 11.22 -20.27
CA ALA A 87 -0.32 11.53 -21.57
C ALA A 87 -0.81 12.99 -21.44
N GLN A 88 -0.31 13.86 -22.33
CA GLN A 88 -0.43 15.32 -22.26
C GLN A 88 -1.86 15.81 -22.08
#